data_AF-A0A2N0BQG2-F1
#
_entry.id   AF-A0A2N0BQG2-F1
#
_cell.length_a   1.000
_cell.length_b   1.000
_cell.length_c   1.000
_cell.angle_alpha   90.00
_cell.angle_beta   90.00
_cell.angle_gamma   90.00
#
_symmetry.space_group_name_H-M   'P 1'
#
loop_
_entity.id
_entity.type
_entity.pdbx_description
1 polymer ?
#
loop_
_entity_poly.entity_id
_entity_poly.type
_entity_poly.pdbx_seq_one_letter_code
_entity_poly.pdbx_strand_id
1 'polypeptide(L)'
;MKYSISLILFFSLSVTPLLYAGIQKSLQEECFRDETGTLAVKTKSEINRLCQTLLLRTGLRMLVTVVAHLGDLTEKERANQLFEEYAQKDPSFFTNGIVVLVSFGDRKMRIELGKAPAEKMSNSEAKNIIDQDFIPHFRQGKPDLGLTSGIASIADWFHTH
;
A
#
# COMPACT_ATOMS: atom_id res chain seq x y z
N MET A 1 78.67 -7.63 -2.27
CA MET A 1 77.69 -8.04 -3.30
C MET A 1 76.47 -8.57 -2.56
N LYS A 2 75.48 -7.72 -2.27
CA LYS A 2 74.24 -7.46 -3.06
C LYS A 2 73.47 -8.75 -3.33
N TYR A 3 72.32 -8.95 -2.65
CA TYR A 3 70.99 -9.36 -3.16
C TYR A 3 70.02 -9.32 -1.95
N SER A 4 69.35 -8.18 -1.70
CA SER A 4 68.00 -7.79 -2.16
C SER A 4 66.88 -8.44 -1.34
N ILE A 5 66.39 -7.70 -0.33
CA ILE A 5 65.22 -8.05 0.49
C ILE A 5 63.97 -7.79 -0.35
N SER A 6 63.28 -8.85 -0.77
CA SER A 6 62.00 -8.72 -1.48
C SER A 6 60.87 -8.60 -0.46
N LEU A 7 60.45 -7.35 -0.21
CA LEU A 7 59.29 -7.02 0.62
C LEU A 7 58.02 -7.35 -0.17
N ILE A 8 57.41 -8.50 0.11
CA ILE A 8 56.09 -8.86 -0.45
C ILE A 8 55.04 -8.06 0.31
N LEU A 9 54.58 -6.97 -0.30
CA LEU A 9 53.47 -6.17 0.17
C LEU A 9 52.17 -6.95 -0.06
N PHE A 10 51.68 -7.66 0.97
CA PHE A 10 50.34 -8.23 0.97
C PHE A 10 49.32 -7.07 1.05
N PHE A 11 48.91 -6.56 -0.12
CA PHE A 11 47.78 -5.64 -0.23
C PHE A 11 46.50 -6.44 0.02
N SER A 12 46.09 -6.55 1.30
CA SER A 12 44.81 -7.15 1.67
C SER A 12 43.70 -6.27 1.13
N LEU A 13 43.16 -6.65 -0.02
CA LEU A 13 41.93 -6.10 -0.58
C LEU A 13 40.81 -6.35 0.44
N SER A 14 40.61 -5.39 1.33
CA SER A 14 39.45 -5.38 2.21
C SER A 14 38.30 -4.99 1.31
N VAL A 15 37.63 -5.99 0.72
CA VAL A 15 36.37 -5.79 0.02
C VAL A 15 35.38 -5.36 1.09
N THR A 16 35.25 -4.05 1.27
CA THR A 16 34.17 -3.49 2.07
C THR A 16 32.88 -3.96 1.39
N PRO A 17 31.93 -4.58 2.10
CA PRO A 17 30.63 -4.87 1.55
C PRO A 17 29.83 -3.56 1.51
N LEU A 18 30.30 -2.60 0.72
CA LEU A 18 29.44 -1.57 0.16
C LEU A 18 28.52 -2.34 -0.79
N LEU A 19 27.20 -2.25 -0.61
CA LEU A 19 26.11 -2.72 -1.48
C LEU A 19 25.11 -3.74 -0.88
N TYR A 20 25.05 -3.97 0.45
CA TYR A 20 23.85 -4.60 1.02
C TYR A 20 22.77 -3.60 1.47
N ALA A 21 23.09 -2.31 1.56
CA ALA A 21 22.12 -1.27 1.92
C ALA A 21 21.16 -0.89 0.77
N GLY A 22 21.50 -1.23 -0.48
CA GLY A 22 20.68 -0.91 -1.66
C GLY A 22 19.59 -1.94 -1.99
N ILE A 23 19.69 -3.16 -1.43
CA ILE A 23 18.74 -4.26 -1.68
C ILE A 23 17.54 -4.18 -0.72
N GLN A 24 17.66 -3.43 0.37
CA GLN A 24 16.60 -3.19 1.35
C GLN A 24 15.94 -1.81 1.15
N LYS A 25 15.77 -1.36 -0.09
CA LYS A 25 14.76 -0.33 -0.38
C LYS A 25 13.40 -0.99 -0.06
N SER A 26 12.78 -0.54 1.02
CA SER A 26 11.82 -1.29 1.83
C SER A 26 10.73 -2.01 1.02
N LEU A 27 10.71 -3.35 1.07
CA LEU A 27 9.52 -4.15 0.76
C LEU A 27 8.34 -3.88 1.73
N GLN A 28 8.55 -2.98 2.69
CA GLN A 28 7.54 -2.28 3.48
C GLN A 28 7.46 -0.83 2.98
N GLU A 29 6.96 -0.60 1.78
CA GLU A 29 6.23 0.65 1.58
C GLU A 29 4.90 0.44 2.32
N GLU A 30 4.69 1.21 3.39
CA GLU A 30 3.51 1.09 4.23
C GLU A 30 2.28 1.36 3.36
N CYS A 31 1.54 0.30 3.03
CA CYS A 31 0.36 0.40 2.17
C CYS A 31 -0.81 1.09 2.87
N PHE A 32 -0.61 1.47 4.13
CA PHE A 32 -1.65 1.91 5.04
C PHE A 32 -1.26 3.22 5.71
N ARG A 33 -2.17 4.20 5.70
CA ARG A 33 -2.05 5.48 6.38
C ARG A 33 -3.25 5.69 7.29
N ASP A 34 -3.01 5.71 8.59
CA ASP A 34 -4.01 6.04 9.61
C ASP A 34 -3.74 7.43 10.17
N GLU A 35 -4.43 8.42 9.62
CA GLU A 35 -4.32 9.83 10.04
C GLU A 35 -5.19 10.12 11.28
N THR A 36 -6.06 9.18 11.69
CA THR A 36 -6.89 9.33 12.90
C THR A 36 -6.19 8.79 14.14
N GLY A 37 -5.25 7.86 13.96
CA GLY A 37 -4.56 7.19 15.07
C GLY A 37 -5.46 6.26 15.88
N THR A 38 -6.66 5.94 15.37
CA THR A 38 -7.72 5.25 16.13
C THR A 38 -7.73 3.74 15.91
N LEU A 39 -6.93 3.22 14.98
CA LEU A 39 -6.98 1.82 14.58
C LEU A 39 -5.97 0.96 15.34
N ALA A 40 -6.37 -0.27 15.66
CA ALA A 40 -5.52 -1.18 16.43
C ALA A 40 -4.29 -1.60 15.63
N VAL A 41 -3.16 -1.79 16.31
CA VAL A 41 -1.88 -2.23 15.69
C VAL A 41 -2.05 -3.53 14.89
N LYS A 42 -2.86 -4.47 15.42
CA LYS A 42 -3.18 -5.72 14.73
C LYS A 42 -3.89 -5.49 13.40
N THR A 43 -4.81 -4.53 13.34
CA THR A 43 -5.55 -4.13 12.12
C THR A 43 -4.58 -3.61 11.07
N LYS A 44 -3.68 -2.69 11.44
CA LYS A 44 -2.65 -2.16 10.53
C LYS A 44 -1.75 -3.28 9.98
N SER A 45 -1.34 -4.19 10.85
CA SER A 45 -0.50 -5.34 10.49
C SER A 45 -1.21 -6.28 9.50
N GLU A 46 -2.49 -6.56 9.73
CA GLU A 46 -3.28 -7.40 8.84
C GLU A 46 -3.52 -6.74 7.48
N ILE A 47 -3.84 -5.44 7.46
CA ILE A 47 -3.97 -4.68 6.22
C ILE A 47 -2.67 -4.73 5.40
N ASN A 48 -1.52 -4.50 6.05
CA ASN A 48 -0.22 -4.59 5.38
C ASN A 48 0.03 -5.99 4.79
N ARG A 49 -0.34 -7.06 5.51
CA ARG A 49 -0.24 -8.44 5.02
C ARG A 49 -1.12 -8.67 3.77
N LEU A 50 -2.35 -8.14 3.77
CA LEU A 50 -3.28 -8.25 2.65
C LEU A 50 -2.76 -7.48 1.42
N CYS A 51 -2.28 -6.26 1.60
CA CYS A 51 -1.65 -5.48 0.52
C CYS A 51 -0.45 -6.21 -0.09
N GLN A 52 0.44 -6.77 0.74
CA GLN A 52 1.58 -7.53 0.25
C GLN A 52 1.13 -8.78 -0.51
N THR A 53 0.08 -9.46 -0.03
CA THR A 53 -0.47 -10.62 -0.72
C THR A 53 -1.01 -10.24 -2.10
N LEU A 54 -1.75 -9.13 -2.21
CA LEU A 54 -2.24 -8.61 -3.48
C LEU A 54 -1.07 -8.30 -4.43
N LEU A 55 -0.06 -7.58 -3.95
CA LEU A 55 1.13 -7.22 -4.73
C LEU A 55 1.85 -8.44 -5.26
N LEU A 56 2.12 -9.43 -4.42
CA LEU A 56 2.84 -10.64 -4.81
C LEU A 56 2.06 -11.51 -5.80
N ARG A 57 0.72 -11.52 -5.71
CA ARG A 57 -0.12 -12.37 -6.56
C ARG A 57 -0.49 -11.73 -7.90
N THR A 58 -0.65 -10.42 -7.93
CA THR A 58 -1.26 -9.72 -9.08
C THR A 58 -0.37 -8.63 -9.66
N GLY A 59 0.66 -8.19 -8.92
CA GLY A 59 1.44 -7.00 -9.25
C GLY A 59 0.72 -5.68 -8.95
N LEU A 60 -0.55 -5.72 -8.51
CA LEU A 60 -1.31 -4.54 -8.12
C LEU A 60 -0.87 -4.01 -6.76
N ARG A 61 -0.90 -2.69 -6.59
CA ARG A 61 -0.51 -1.99 -5.37
C ARG A 61 -1.73 -1.33 -4.75
N MET A 62 -1.91 -1.49 -3.45
CA MET A 62 -3.01 -0.84 -2.74
C MET A 62 -2.46 0.22 -1.79
N LEU A 63 -3.13 1.38 -1.73
CA LEU A 63 -2.95 2.40 -0.72
C LEU A 63 -4.27 2.56 0.05
N VAL A 64 -4.25 2.26 1.33
CA VAL A 64 -5.40 2.38 2.22
C VAL A 64 -5.17 3.59 3.12
N THR A 65 -6.04 4.58 3.04
CA THR A 65 -5.94 5.81 3.84
C THR A 65 -7.21 6.03 4.63
N VAL A 66 -7.04 6.26 5.93
CA VAL A 66 -8.12 6.58 6.87
C VAL A 66 -7.90 7.99 7.40
N VAL A 67 -8.89 8.85 7.17
CA VAL A 67 -8.88 10.26 7.61
C VAL A 67 -10.06 10.55 8.52
N ALA A 68 -9.93 11.58 9.35
CA ALA A 68 -11.05 12.02 10.20
C ALA A 68 -12.13 12.70 9.35
N HIS A 69 -11.70 13.65 8.51
CA HIS A 69 -12.55 14.47 7.65
C HIS A 69 -11.86 14.80 6.34
N LEU A 70 -12.64 15.06 5.29
CA LEU A 70 -12.19 15.46 3.96
C LEU A 70 -12.01 16.98 3.81
N GLY A 71 -12.57 17.77 4.74
CA GLY A 71 -12.64 19.22 4.61
C GLY A 71 -13.56 19.63 3.46
N ASP A 72 -13.09 20.52 2.59
CA ASP A 72 -13.85 21.01 1.43
C ASP A 72 -13.82 20.06 0.22
N LEU A 73 -13.07 18.97 0.31
CA LEU A 73 -12.92 18.01 -0.78
C LEU A 73 -14.05 16.97 -0.78
N THR A 74 -14.44 16.55 -1.97
CA THR A 74 -15.18 15.29 -2.14
C THR A 74 -14.26 14.08 -1.93
N GLU A 75 -14.87 12.93 -1.65
CA GLU A 75 -14.16 11.66 -1.51
C GLU A 75 -13.40 11.27 -2.78
N LYS A 76 -13.91 11.67 -3.95
CA LYS A 76 -13.23 11.47 -5.24
C LYS A 76 -12.01 12.37 -5.38
N GLU A 77 -12.15 13.67 -5.09
CA GLU A 77 -11.03 14.61 -5.18
C GLU A 77 -9.90 14.23 -4.23
N ARG A 78 -10.23 13.85 -2.99
CA ARG A 78 -9.21 13.39 -2.04
C ARG A 78 -8.57 12.07 -2.46
N ALA A 79 -9.32 11.12 -3.00
CA ALA A 79 -8.75 9.87 -3.52
C ALA A 79 -7.80 10.12 -4.69
N ASN A 80 -8.15 11.04 -5.60
CA ASN A 80 -7.28 11.45 -6.70
C ASN A 80 -6.00 12.14 -6.21
N GLN A 81 -6.10 13.03 -5.23
CA GLN A 81 -4.91 13.64 -4.61
C GLN A 81 -3.98 12.59 -4.02
N LEU A 82 -4.52 11.62 -3.26
CA LEU A 82 -3.72 10.51 -2.71
C LEU A 82 -3.05 9.69 -3.82
N PHE A 83 -3.75 9.50 -4.93
CA PHE A 83 -3.22 8.83 -6.11
C PHE A 83 -2.00 9.59 -6.67
N GLU A 84 -2.15 10.89 -6.91
CA GLU A 84 -1.08 11.76 -7.41
C GLU A 84 0.11 11.84 -6.43
N GLU A 85 -0.16 12.04 -5.15
CA GLU A 85 0.86 12.08 -4.09
C GLU A 85 1.69 10.79 -4.04
N TYR A 86 1.05 9.62 -4.18
CA TYR A 86 1.76 8.35 -4.21
C TYR A 86 2.53 8.17 -5.53
N ALA A 87 1.90 8.51 -6.64
CA ALA A 87 2.49 8.35 -7.97
C ALA A 87 3.72 9.26 -8.21
N GLN A 88 3.85 10.36 -7.47
CA GLN A 88 5.09 11.15 -7.45
C GLN A 88 6.29 10.35 -6.93
N LYS A 89 6.07 9.39 -6.02
CA LYS A 89 7.11 8.51 -5.47
C LYS A 89 7.30 7.25 -6.31
N ASP A 90 6.19 6.74 -6.85
CA ASP A 90 6.16 5.55 -7.70
C ASP A 90 5.22 5.78 -8.91
N PRO A 91 5.74 6.25 -10.05
CA PRO A 91 4.93 6.54 -11.24
C PRO A 91 4.16 5.33 -11.78
N SER A 92 4.59 4.10 -11.46
CA SER A 92 3.87 2.89 -11.86
C SER A 92 2.50 2.77 -11.19
N PHE A 93 2.27 3.50 -10.10
CA PHE A 93 1.01 3.51 -9.37
C PHE A 93 -0.16 4.00 -10.25
N PHE A 94 0.05 4.91 -11.22
CA PHE A 94 -1.00 5.28 -12.20
C PHE A 94 -1.58 4.09 -12.96
N THR A 95 -0.76 3.07 -13.18
CA THR A 95 -1.20 1.85 -13.85
C THR A 95 -1.66 0.79 -12.86
N ASN A 96 -0.89 0.53 -11.81
CA ASN A 96 -1.06 -0.65 -10.96
C ASN A 96 -1.76 -0.35 -9.62
N GLY A 97 -2.07 0.91 -9.34
CA GLY A 97 -2.54 1.39 -8.04
C GLY A 97 -4.03 1.22 -7.80
N ILE A 98 -4.38 1.01 -6.54
CA ILE A 98 -5.73 1.02 -5.98
C ILE A 98 -5.68 1.92 -4.75
N VAL A 99 -6.52 2.95 -4.69
CA VAL A 99 -6.69 3.77 -3.48
C VAL A 99 -7.98 3.36 -2.79
N VAL A 100 -7.89 3.05 -1.50
CA VAL A 100 -9.04 2.85 -0.60
C VAL A 100 -9.03 3.99 0.41
N LEU A 101 -9.96 4.93 0.28
CA LEU A 101 -10.10 6.08 1.17
C LEU A 101 -11.33 5.91 2.05
N VAL A 102 -11.16 6.07 3.37
CA VAL A 102 -12.26 6.12 4.34
C VAL A 102 -12.18 7.43 5.13
N SER A 103 -13.28 8.18 5.15
CA SER A 103 -13.49 9.31 6.06
C SER A 103 -14.61 8.96 7.03
N PHE A 104 -14.26 8.70 8.29
CA PHE A 104 -15.24 8.31 9.29
C PHE A 104 -16.15 9.47 9.70
N GLY A 105 -15.60 10.68 9.85
CA GLY A 105 -16.36 11.86 10.25
C GLY A 105 -17.39 12.28 9.20
N ASP A 106 -17.06 12.12 7.92
CA ASP A 106 -17.99 12.46 6.82
C ASP A 106 -18.87 11.28 6.40
N ARG A 107 -18.60 10.08 6.94
CA ARG A 107 -19.24 8.80 6.55
C ARG A 107 -19.15 8.55 5.04
N LYS A 108 -17.97 8.84 4.48
CA LYS A 108 -17.68 8.72 3.05
C LYS A 108 -16.56 7.73 2.82
N MET A 109 -16.63 7.04 1.68
CA MET A 109 -15.65 6.06 1.26
C MET A 109 -15.51 6.07 -0.26
N ARG A 110 -14.29 5.83 -0.75
CA ARG A 110 -14.00 5.72 -2.17
C ARG A 110 -12.99 4.60 -2.41
N ILE A 111 -13.23 3.79 -3.43
CA ILE A 111 -12.20 2.98 -4.08
C ILE A 111 -11.92 3.63 -5.43
N GLU A 112 -10.66 4.01 -5.67
CA GLU A 112 -10.20 4.56 -6.94
C GLU A 112 -9.21 3.58 -7.56
N LEU A 113 -9.39 3.29 -8.85
CA LEU A 113 -8.62 2.27 -9.57
C LEU A 113 -7.71 2.94 -10.60
N GLY A 114 -6.43 2.54 -10.62
CA GLY A 114 -5.52 2.81 -11.71
C GLY A 114 -5.91 2.04 -12.97
N LYS A 115 -5.13 2.21 -14.05
CA LYS A 115 -5.48 1.67 -15.37
C LYS A 115 -5.67 0.14 -15.37
N ALA A 116 -4.69 -0.63 -14.93
CA ALA A 116 -4.73 -2.09 -14.96
C ALA A 116 -5.85 -2.70 -14.09
N PRO A 117 -6.05 -2.29 -12.81
CA PRO A 117 -7.17 -2.81 -12.04
C PRO A 117 -8.53 -2.38 -12.61
N ALA A 118 -8.65 -1.21 -13.24
CA ALA A 118 -9.89 -0.75 -13.87
C ALA A 118 -10.25 -1.51 -15.16
N GLU A 119 -9.28 -2.15 -15.82
CA GLU A 119 -9.54 -3.06 -16.96
C GLU A 119 -10.24 -4.36 -16.51
N LYS A 120 -10.14 -4.70 -15.21
CA LYS A 120 -10.76 -5.89 -14.62
C LYS A 120 -12.00 -5.54 -13.80
N MET A 121 -11.86 -4.66 -12.81
CA MET A 121 -12.90 -4.30 -11.86
C MET A 121 -13.59 -3.00 -12.27
N SER A 122 -14.90 -3.07 -12.47
CA SER A 122 -15.75 -1.90 -12.70
C SER A 122 -16.01 -1.10 -11.43
N ASN A 123 -16.40 0.18 -11.60
CA ASN A 123 -16.86 1.00 -10.48
C ASN A 123 -18.05 0.40 -9.73
N SER A 124 -18.93 -0.33 -10.42
CA SER A 124 -20.06 -1.04 -9.79
C SER A 124 -19.60 -2.21 -8.92
N GLU A 125 -18.60 -2.98 -9.33
CA GLU A 125 -18.06 -4.08 -8.53
C GLU A 125 -17.32 -3.56 -7.30
N ALA A 126 -16.51 -2.52 -7.45
CA ALA A 126 -15.88 -1.83 -6.34
C ALA A 126 -16.94 -1.30 -5.34
N LYS A 127 -18.03 -0.71 -5.85
CA LYS A 127 -19.15 -0.26 -5.01
C LYS A 127 -19.85 -1.41 -4.28
N ASN A 128 -20.03 -2.55 -4.93
CA ASN A 128 -20.63 -3.73 -4.29
C ASN A 128 -19.78 -4.20 -3.10
N ILE A 129 -18.45 -4.25 -3.23
CA ILE A 129 -17.55 -4.58 -2.11
C ILE A 129 -17.70 -3.57 -0.97
N ILE A 130 -17.78 -2.26 -1.27
CA ILE A 130 -18.03 -1.22 -0.25
C ILE A 130 -19.33 -1.50 0.52
N ASP A 131 -20.41 -1.75 -0.22
CA ASP A 131 -21.75 -1.90 0.36
C ASP A 131 -21.90 -3.21 1.15
N GLN A 132 -21.20 -4.27 0.76
CA GLN A 132 -21.33 -5.61 1.35
C GLN A 132 -20.31 -5.87 2.47
N ASP A 133 -19.06 -5.42 2.32
CA ASP A 133 -17.95 -5.87 3.16
C ASP A 133 -17.35 -4.77 4.05
N PHE A 134 -17.54 -3.50 3.71
CA PHE A 134 -17.09 -2.38 4.53
C PHE A 134 -18.23 -1.80 5.39
N ILE A 135 -19.26 -1.25 4.72
CA ILE A 135 -20.29 -0.43 5.35
C ILE A 135 -21.05 -1.16 6.48
N PRO A 136 -21.44 -2.45 6.35
CA PRO A 136 -22.19 -3.12 7.41
C PRO A 136 -21.44 -3.18 8.74
N HIS A 137 -20.12 -3.37 8.71
CA HIS A 137 -19.28 -3.35 9.90
C HIS A 137 -19.12 -1.94 10.48
N PHE A 138 -18.95 -0.92 9.63
CA PHE A 138 -18.89 0.47 10.07
C PHE A 138 -20.18 0.90 10.78
N ARG A 139 -21.34 0.51 10.26
CA ARG A 139 -22.65 0.75 10.90
C ARG A 139 -22.80 0.08 12.26
N GLN A 140 -22.10 -1.03 12.49
CA GLN A 140 -22.08 -1.72 13.78
C GLN A 140 -21.04 -1.16 14.75
N GLY A 141 -20.36 -0.06 14.41
CA GLY A 141 -19.27 0.49 15.23
C GLY A 141 -18.04 -0.41 15.28
N LYS A 142 -17.79 -1.19 14.23
CA LYS A 142 -16.65 -2.12 14.11
C LYS A 142 -15.70 -1.69 12.98
N PRO A 143 -14.99 -0.55 13.10
CA PRO A 143 -14.14 -0.01 12.03
C PRO A 143 -12.99 -0.94 11.65
N ASP A 144 -12.29 -1.53 12.62
CA ASP A 144 -11.18 -2.45 12.37
C ASP A 144 -11.63 -3.67 11.55
N LEU A 145 -12.79 -4.23 11.89
CA LEU A 145 -13.36 -5.36 11.15
C LEU A 145 -13.80 -4.94 9.75
N GLY A 146 -14.46 -3.79 9.60
CA GLY A 146 -14.88 -3.30 8.29
C GLY A 146 -13.71 -3.05 7.34
N LEU A 147 -12.61 -2.49 7.84
CA LEU A 147 -11.41 -2.30 7.04
C LEU A 147 -10.79 -3.64 6.63
N THR A 148 -10.55 -4.53 7.59
CA THR A 148 -9.91 -5.82 7.29
C THR A 148 -10.75 -6.72 6.38
N SER A 149 -12.06 -6.82 6.63
CA SER A 149 -12.98 -7.58 5.76
C SER A 149 -13.00 -7.01 4.34
N GLY A 150 -13.22 -5.70 4.19
CA GLY A 150 -13.34 -5.11 2.87
C GLY A 150 -12.03 -5.13 2.06
N ILE A 151 -10.88 -4.91 2.71
CA ILE A 151 -9.57 -5.01 2.06
C ILE A 151 -9.28 -6.45 1.64
N ALA A 152 -9.66 -7.43 2.46
CA ALA A 152 -9.57 -8.84 2.10
C ALA A 152 -10.44 -9.18 0.88
N SER A 153 -11.67 -8.66 0.82
CA SER A 153 -12.55 -8.85 -0.34
C SER A 153 -11.98 -8.26 -1.62
N ILE A 154 -11.35 -7.06 -1.58
CA ILE A 154 -10.68 -6.51 -2.76
C ILE A 154 -9.54 -7.44 -3.21
N ALA A 155 -8.71 -7.88 -2.27
CA ALA A 155 -7.58 -8.75 -2.57
C ALA A 155 -8.02 -10.12 -3.15
N ASP A 156 -9.09 -10.69 -2.61
CA ASP A 156 -9.66 -11.95 -3.09
C ASP A 156 -10.34 -11.80 -4.46
N TRP A 157 -11.04 -10.69 -4.69
CA TRP A 157 -11.66 -10.40 -5.98
C TRP A 157 -10.62 -10.41 -7.11
N PHE A 158 -9.49 -9.72 -6.94
CA PHE A 158 -8.41 -9.69 -7.93
C PHE A 158 -7.60 -10.99 -8.00
N HIS A 159 -7.71 -11.85 -6.99
CA HIS A 159 -7.13 -13.19 -7.07
C HIS A 159 -7.97 -14.13 -7.93
N THR A 160 -9.29 -13.96 -7.90
CA THR A 160 -10.26 -14.86 -8.53
C THR A 160 -10.66 -14.43 -9.95
N HIS A 161 -10.47 -13.17 -10.33
CA HIS A 161 -10.81 -12.58 -11.63
C HIS A 161 -9.58 -11.89 -12.29
#